data_AF-A0A9C6W984-F1
#
_entry.id   AF-A0A9C6W984-F1
#
_cell.length_a   1.000
_cell.length_b   1.000
_cell.length_c   1.000
_cell.angle_alpha   90.00
_cell.angle_beta   90.00
_cell.angle_gamma   90.00
#
_symmetry.space_group_name_H-M   'P 1'
#
loop_
_entity.id
_entity.type
_entity.pdbx_description
1 polymer ?
#
loop_
_entity_poly.entity_id
_entity_poly.type
_entity_poly.pdbx_seq_one_letter_code
_entity_poly.pdbx_strand_id
1 'polypeptide(L)'
;MNRVIIEKRFLKITKIFAILSGIWPGQNKIKFILWALVHITMLSSVIVQVARIIHIGTLEVVLEQSSFIGAIILMIIKHGNYILNAKKLKSLLNDMSEDWATDRLKEEFAIMTTYAYRGTTLAMFYFGKSISRKAGCNSG
;
A
#
# COMPACT_ATOMS: atom_id res chain seq x y z
N MET A 1 20.14 15.13 1.11
CA MET A 1 20.17 13.65 0.94
C MET A 1 19.50 13.28 -0.37
N ASN A 2 20.08 12.40 -1.20
CA ASN A 2 19.49 12.08 -2.51
C ASN A 2 18.27 11.13 -2.40
N ARG A 3 17.43 11.12 -3.45
CA ARG A 3 16.20 10.31 -3.54
C ARG A 3 16.42 8.83 -3.23
N VAL A 4 17.48 8.25 -3.79
CA VAL A 4 17.77 6.81 -3.66
C VAL A 4 18.04 6.43 -2.21
N ILE A 5 18.72 7.29 -1.45
CA ILE A 5 19.00 7.06 -0.03
C ILE A 5 17.70 7.12 0.79
N ILE A 6 16.84 8.12 0.55
CA ILE A 6 15.54 8.25 1.24
C ILE A 6 14.67 7.01 0.98
N GLU A 7 14.58 6.59 -0.28
CA GLU A 7 13.79 5.43 -0.67
C GLU A 7 14.28 4.15 0.01
N LYS A 8 15.61 3.91 0.02
CA LYS A 8 16.19 2.74 0.66
C LYS A 8 16.04 2.76 2.18
N ARG A 9 16.19 3.94 2.80
CA ARG A 9 16.24 4.09 4.25
C ARG A 9 14.86 4.11 4.91
N PHE A 10 13.91 4.83 4.32
CA PHE A 10 12.61 5.10 4.95
C PHE A 10 11.42 4.53 4.19
N LEU A 11 11.49 4.46 2.85
CA LEU A 11 10.33 4.11 2.04
C LEU A 11 10.35 2.68 1.51
N LYS A 12 11.30 1.84 1.92
CA LYS A 12 11.49 0.49 1.37
C LYS A 12 10.20 -0.34 1.37
N ILE A 13 9.51 -0.38 2.50
CA ILE A 13 8.28 -1.17 2.67
C ILE A 13 7.12 -0.52 1.93
N THR A 14 6.95 0.80 2.09
CA THR A 14 5.94 1.58 1.37
C THR A 14 6.07 1.41 -0.15
N LYS A 15 7.31 1.37 -0.66
CA LYS A 15 7.64 1.13 -2.07
C LYS A 15 7.22 -0.27 -2.51
N ILE A 16 7.45 -1.30 -1.72
CA ILE A 16 6.98 -2.67 -2.02
C ILE A 16 5.45 -2.67 -2.16
N PHE A 17 4.73 -2.11 -1.19
CA PHE A 17 3.26 -2.02 -1.26
C PHE A 17 2.75 -1.23 -2.45
N ALA A 18 3.38 -0.10 -2.75
CA ALA A 18 3.02 0.73 -3.89
C ALA A 18 3.29 0.03 -5.23
N ILE A 19 4.37 -0.75 -5.34
CA ILE A 19 4.67 -1.57 -6.53
C ILE A 19 3.64 -2.69 -6.69
N LEU A 20 3.32 -3.41 -5.59
CA LEU A 20 2.29 -4.45 -5.60
C LEU A 20 0.92 -3.90 -6.00
N SER A 21 0.61 -2.68 -5.56
CA SER A 21 -0.63 -1.99 -5.92
C SER A 21 -0.59 -1.38 -7.32
N GLY A 22 0.56 -1.40 -8.00
CA GLY A 22 0.74 -0.83 -9.35
C GLY A 22 0.76 0.70 -9.40
N ILE A 23 0.87 1.39 -8.26
CA ILE A 23 0.77 2.85 -8.15
C ILE A 23 2.13 3.55 -8.06
N TRP A 24 3.22 2.80 -7.88
CA TRP A 24 4.54 3.40 -7.74
C TRP A 24 4.92 4.16 -9.02
N PRO A 25 5.41 5.41 -8.93
CA PRO A 25 5.76 6.20 -10.10
C PRO A 25 6.92 5.57 -10.87
N GLY A 26 6.77 5.48 -12.20
CA GLY A 26 7.79 4.89 -13.08
C GLY A 26 7.75 3.36 -13.16
N GLN A 27 6.70 2.71 -12.64
CA GLN A 27 6.51 1.25 -12.79
C GLN A 27 6.21 0.86 -14.25
N ASN A 28 6.86 -0.22 -14.70
CA ASN A 28 6.74 -0.78 -16.04
C ASN A 28 5.31 -1.31 -16.33
N LYS A 29 5.09 -1.82 -17.55
CA LYS A 29 3.82 -2.40 -18.01
C LYS A 29 3.25 -3.50 -17.08
N ILE A 30 4.07 -4.05 -16.19
CA ILE A 30 3.70 -4.98 -15.11
C ILE A 30 2.51 -4.46 -14.27
N LYS A 31 2.36 -3.15 -14.07
CA LYS A 31 1.23 -2.59 -13.31
C LYS A 31 -0.14 -2.97 -13.91
N PHE A 32 -0.25 -3.06 -15.24
CA PHE A 32 -1.49 -3.46 -15.89
C PHE A 32 -1.79 -4.94 -15.66
N ILE A 33 -0.75 -5.78 -15.62
CA ILE A 33 -0.88 -7.20 -15.28
C ILE A 33 -1.35 -7.35 -13.83
N LEU A 34 -0.75 -6.61 -12.90
CA LEU A 34 -1.17 -6.62 -11.49
C LEU A 34 -2.61 -6.15 -11.31
N TRP A 35 -3.01 -5.07 -11.99
CA TRP A 35 -4.40 -4.61 -11.97
C TRP A 35 -5.34 -5.64 -12.58
N ALA A 36 -5.00 -6.24 -13.72
CA ALA A 36 -5.81 -7.28 -14.34
C ALA A 36 -6.00 -8.47 -13.39
N LEU A 37 -4.93 -8.95 -12.74
CA LEU A 37 -5.01 -10.05 -11.75
C LEU A 37 -5.93 -9.70 -10.58
N VAL A 38 -5.84 -8.47 -10.04
CA VAL A 38 -6.74 -8.02 -8.97
C VAL A 38 -8.19 -7.99 -9.43
N HIS A 39 -8.49 -7.47 -10.62
CA HIS A 39 -9.85 -7.40 -11.13
C HIS A 39 -10.40 -8.80 -11.49
N ILE A 40 -9.58 -9.70 -12.03
CA ILE A 40 -9.97 -11.09 -12.35
C ILE A 40 -10.32 -11.85 -11.07
N THR A 41 -9.47 -11.80 -10.05
CA THR A 41 -9.73 -12.49 -8.78
C THR A 41 -10.98 -11.95 -8.10
N MET A 42 -11.19 -10.64 -8.20
CA MET A 42 -12.37 -9.97 -7.66
C MET A 42 -13.66 -10.31 -8.40
N LEU A 43 -13.63 -10.35 -9.74
CA LEU A 43 -14.79 -10.77 -10.53
C LEU A 43 -15.13 -12.25 -10.26
N SER A 44 -14.10 -13.10 -10.21
CA SER A 44 -14.28 -14.52 -9.90
C SER A 44 -14.91 -14.74 -8.53
N SER A 45 -14.53 -13.94 -7.52
CA SER A 45 -15.11 -14.09 -6.18
C SER A 45 -16.56 -13.63 -6.12
N VAL A 46 -16.94 -12.57 -6.82
CA VAL A 46 -18.36 -12.15 -6.94
C VAL A 46 -19.21 -13.26 -7.56
N ILE A 47 -18.73 -13.88 -8.65
CA ILE A 47 -19.48 -14.96 -9.32
C ILE A 47 -19.76 -16.12 -8.35
N VAL A 48 -18.75 -16.54 -7.58
CA VAL A 48 -18.91 -17.63 -6.59
C VAL A 48 -19.91 -17.24 -5.49
N GLN A 49 -19.87 -16.01 -4.99
CA GLN A 49 -20.79 -15.53 -3.94
C GLN A 49 -22.24 -15.49 -4.45
N VAL A 50 -22.46 -14.95 -5.65
CA VAL A 50 -23.79 -14.91 -6.28
C VAL A 50 -24.33 -16.31 -6.54
N ALA A 51 -23.50 -17.22 -7.05
CA ALA A 51 -23.89 -18.62 -7.26
C ALA A 51 -24.32 -19.30 -5.95
N ARG A 52 -23.60 -19.04 -4.85
CA ARG A 52 -23.93 -19.57 -3.52
C ARG A 52 -25.25 -19.04 -2.98
N ILE A 53 -25.53 -17.75 -3.18
CA ILE A 53 -26.82 -17.14 -2.84
C ILE A 53 -27.96 -17.83 -3.61
N ILE A 54 -27.81 -18.01 -4.92
CA ILE A 54 -28.84 -18.61 -5.77
C ILE A 54 -29.09 -20.07 -5.40
N HIS A 55 -28.03 -20.86 -5.15
CA HIS A 55 -28.18 -22.29 -4.90
C HIS A 55 -28.72 -22.62 -3.50
N ILE A 56 -28.25 -21.93 -2.45
CA ILE A 56 -28.62 -22.25 -1.06
C ILE A 56 -29.83 -21.42 -0.62
N GLY A 57 -29.87 -20.13 -0.97
CA GLY A 57 -31.05 -19.27 -0.80
C GLY A 57 -31.49 -19.00 0.65
N THR A 58 -30.74 -19.42 1.68
CA THR A 58 -31.12 -19.17 3.08
C THR A 58 -30.76 -17.74 3.50
N LEU A 59 -31.55 -17.17 4.42
CA LEU A 59 -31.34 -15.82 4.93
C LEU A 59 -29.95 -15.63 5.57
N GLU A 60 -29.45 -16.66 6.26
CA GLU A 60 -28.10 -16.67 6.83
C GLU A 60 -27.01 -16.54 5.76
N VAL A 61 -27.12 -17.33 4.67
CA VAL A 61 -26.16 -17.27 3.55
C VAL A 61 -26.26 -15.92 2.84
N VAL A 62 -27.46 -15.37 2.65
CA VAL A 62 -27.63 -14.04 2.05
C VAL A 62 -26.92 -12.97 2.88
N LEU A 63 -27.09 -12.97 4.21
CA LEU A 63 -26.42 -12.02 5.09
C LEU A 63 -24.90 -12.17 5.07
N GLU A 64 -24.40 -13.40 5.14
CA GLU A 64 -22.97 -13.69 5.06
C GLU A 64 -22.38 -13.18 3.74
N GLN A 65 -22.98 -13.56 2.60
CA GLN A 65 -22.48 -13.18 1.28
C GLN A 65 -22.64 -11.67 1.01
N SER A 66 -23.67 -11.01 1.54
CA SER A 66 -23.84 -9.55 1.39
C SER A 66 -22.68 -8.76 1.99
N SER A 67 -22.12 -9.24 3.10
CA SER A 67 -20.96 -8.64 3.75
C SER A 67 -19.71 -8.73 2.85
N PHE A 68 -19.52 -9.89 2.20
CA PHE A 68 -18.43 -10.09 1.25
C PHE A 68 -18.58 -9.22 -0.01
N ILE A 69 -19.79 -9.12 -0.57
CA ILE A 69 -20.08 -8.24 -1.71
C ILE A 69 -19.79 -6.78 -1.33
N GLY A 70 -20.22 -6.35 -0.15
CA GLY A 70 -19.93 -5.00 0.37
C GLY A 70 -18.43 -4.73 0.46
N ALA A 71 -17.65 -5.67 1.00
CA ALA A 71 -16.19 -5.56 1.08
C ALA A 71 -15.54 -5.44 -0.32
N ILE A 72 -16.04 -6.18 -1.30
CA ILE A 72 -15.61 -6.11 -2.69
C ILE A 72 -15.90 -4.70 -3.26
N ILE A 73 -17.12 -4.18 -3.11
CA ILE A 73 -17.45 -2.84 -3.60
C ILE A 73 -16.50 -1.78 -3.02
N LEU A 74 -16.25 -1.83 -1.71
CA LEU A 74 -15.31 -0.91 -1.04
C LEU A 74 -13.88 -1.05 -1.59
N MET A 75 -13.44 -2.28 -1.89
CA MET A 75 -12.14 -2.52 -2.48
C MET A 75 -12.03 -1.97 -3.91
N ILE A 76 -13.07 -2.07 -4.75
CA ILE A 76 -13.09 -1.44 -6.10
C ILE A 76 -12.96 0.07 -5.97
N ILE A 77 -13.78 0.68 -5.12
CA ILE A 77 -13.77 2.15 -4.92
C ILE A 77 -12.38 2.60 -4.45
N LYS A 78 -11.81 1.90 -3.46
CA LYS A 78 -10.49 2.23 -2.92
C LYS A 78 -9.37 2.05 -3.95
N HIS A 79 -9.40 0.95 -4.70
CA HIS A 79 -8.42 0.68 -5.75
C HIS A 79 -8.51 1.70 -6.89
N GLY A 80 -9.72 2.03 -7.34
CA GLY A 80 -9.96 3.08 -8.33
C GLY A 80 -9.45 4.45 -7.86
N ASN A 81 -9.73 4.81 -6.61
CA ASN A 81 -9.21 6.03 -6.00
C ASN A 81 -7.68 6.08 -5.99
N TYR A 82 -7.00 4.95 -5.73
CA TYR A 82 -5.54 4.90 -5.78
C TYR A 82 -4.99 5.09 -7.19
N ILE A 83 -5.64 4.51 -8.21
CA ILE A 83 -5.25 4.68 -9.61
C ILE A 83 -5.40 6.15 -10.03
N LEU A 84 -6.54 6.77 -9.71
CA LEU A 84 -6.80 8.18 -10.03
C LEU A 84 -5.80 9.12 -9.31
N ASN A 85 -5.46 8.81 -8.06
CA ASN A 85 -4.52 9.60 -7.26
C ASN A 85 -3.05 9.22 -7.46
N ALA A 86 -2.70 8.31 -8.38
CA ALA A 86 -1.31 7.91 -8.60
C ALA A 86 -0.41 9.08 -9.01
N LYS A 87 -0.95 10.06 -9.77
CA LYS A 87 -0.23 11.29 -10.10
C LYS A 87 0.06 12.15 -8.86
N LYS A 88 -0.90 12.25 -7.94
CA LYS A 88 -0.73 12.97 -6.68
C LYS A 88 0.33 12.31 -5.79
N LEU A 89 0.33 10.98 -5.70
CA LEU A 89 1.38 10.24 -5.00
C LEU A 89 2.77 10.51 -5.60
N LYS A 90 2.88 10.54 -6.93
CA LYS A 90 4.13 10.89 -7.61
C LYS A 90 4.62 12.29 -7.22
N SER A 91 3.73 13.29 -7.23
CA SER A 91 4.06 14.66 -6.82
C SER A 91 4.61 14.67 -5.40
N LEU A 92 3.87 14.11 -4.44
CA LEU A 92 4.29 14.07 -3.03
C LEU A 92 5.64 13.38 -2.82
N LEU A 93 5.93 12.32 -3.57
CA LEU A 93 7.24 11.65 -3.50
C LEU A 93 8.38 12.51 -4.07
N ASN A 94 8.10 13.29 -5.11
CA ASN A 94 9.06 14.22 -5.68
C ASN A 94 9.30 15.41 -4.75
N ASP A 95 8.23 16.06 -4.29
CA ASP A 95 8.28 17.20 -3.37
C ASP A 95 9.05 16.84 -2.10
N MET A 96 8.74 15.68 -1.51
CA MET A 96 9.52 15.16 -0.37
C MET A 96 10.99 14.97 -0.74
N SER A 97 11.31 14.38 -1.91
CA SER A 97 12.70 14.19 -2.32
C SER A 97 13.45 15.51 -2.49
N GLU A 98 12.79 16.57 -2.95
CA GLU A 98 13.34 17.92 -3.07
C GLU A 98 13.57 18.53 -1.70
N ASP A 99 12.61 18.40 -0.78
CA ASP A 99 12.73 18.86 0.61
C ASP A 99 13.92 18.26 1.35
N TRP A 100 14.21 16.98 1.09
CA TRP A 100 15.38 16.29 1.65
C TRP A 100 16.70 16.67 0.97
N ALA A 101 16.65 17.22 -0.24
CA ALA A 101 17.84 17.66 -0.98
C ALA A 101 18.26 19.08 -0.60
N THR A 102 17.31 19.91 -0.18
CA THR A 102 17.55 21.28 0.32
C THR A 102 18.46 21.28 1.55
N ASP A 103 19.40 22.22 1.58
CA ASP A 103 20.22 22.46 2.77
C ASP A 103 19.36 23.14 3.84
N ARG A 104 19.28 22.52 5.01
CA ARG A 104 18.32 22.88 6.08
C ARG A 104 19.02 22.93 7.43
N LEU A 105 18.42 23.67 8.35
CA LEU A 105 18.89 23.72 9.74
C LEU A 105 18.89 22.32 10.37
N LYS A 106 19.84 22.10 11.29
CA LYS A 106 19.99 20.80 11.97
C LYS A 106 18.71 20.36 12.70
N GLU A 107 17.98 21.31 13.27
CA GLU A 107 16.71 21.05 13.96
C GLU A 107 15.61 20.57 13.00
N GLU A 108 15.45 21.24 11.86
CA GLU A 108 14.50 20.82 10.81
C GLU A 108 14.82 19.42 10.31
N PHE A 109 16.11 19.14 10.07
CA PHE A 109 16.56 17.81 9.63
C PHE A 109 16.25 16.72 10.66
N ALA A 110 16.40 17.02 11.96
CA ALA A 110 16.08 16.09 13.04
C ALA A 110 14.57 15.78 13.11
N ILE A 111 13.72 16.80 12.92
CA ILE A 111 12.26 16.63 12.86
C ILE A 111 11.88 15.75 11.67
N MET A 112 12.39 16.08 10.48
CA MET A 112 12.07 15.36 9.25
C MET A 112 12.50 13.89 9.34
N THR A 113 13.65 13.62 9.95
CA THR A 113 14.15 12.27 10.25
C THR A 113 13.24 11.53 11.22
N THR A 114 12.80 12.18 12.29
CA THR A 114 11.90 11.59 13.28
C THR A 114 10.59 11.13 12.65
N TYR A 115 9.97 11.97 11.81
CA TYR A 115 8.72 11.60 11.13
C TYR A 115 8.93 10.52 10.06
N ALA A 116 10.06 10.50 9.36
CA ALA A 116 10.38 9.43 8.43
C ALA A 116 10.52 8.06 9.13
N TYR A 117 11.14 8.02 10.31
CA TYR A 117 11.21 6.79 11.13
C TYR A 117 9.83 6.36 11.65
N ARG A 118 8.98 7.31 12.08
CA ARG A 118 7.59 7.01 12.47
C ARG A 118 6.80 6.42 11.31
N GLY A 119 6.91 7.01 10.11
CA GLY A 119 6.28 6.49 8.90
C GLY A 119 6.78 5.08 8.53
N THR A 120 8.08 4.83 8.67
CA THR A 120 8.67 3.51 8.47
C THR A 120 8.12 2.49 9.47
N THR A 121 7.99 2.89 10.74
CA THR A 121 7.44 2.05 11.82
C THR A 121 5.99 1.69 11.57
N LEU A 122 5.19 2.65 11.12
CA LEU A 122 3.81 2.42 10.72
C LEU A 122 3.73 1.45 9.53
N ALA A 123 4.54 1.67 8.50
CA ALA A 123 4.60 0.76 7.34
C ALA A 123 5.03 -0.66 7.75
N MET A 124 5.98 -0.81 8.68
CA MET A 124 6.38 -2.10 9.25
C MET A 124 5.24 -2.79 10.01
N PHE A 125 4.45 -2.02 10.77
CA PHE A 125 3.30 -2.56 11.48
C PHE A 125 2.26 -3.12 10.51
N TYR A 126 1.90 -2.35 9.47
CA TYR A 126 0.99 -2.80 8.41
C TYR A 126 1.54 -3.96 7.57
N PHE A 127 2.85 -4.07 7.42
CA PHE A 127 3.49 -5.21 6.75
C PHE A 127 3.40 -6.52 7.53
N GLY A 128 3.01 -6.48 8.80
CA GLY A 128 3.04 -7.66 9.66
C GLY A 128 4.46 -7.86 10.17
N LYS A 129 4.69 -7.45 11.42
CA LYS A 129 5.98 -7.40 12.08
C LYS A 129 6.55 -8.81 12.38
N SER A 130 6.95 -9.58 11.36
CA SER A 130 7.82 -10.78 11.49
C SER A 130 9.32 -10.44 11.31
N ILE A 131 9.69 -9.16 11.19
CA ILE A 131 11.09 -8.70 11.06
C ILE A 131 11.43 -7.75 12.22
N SER A 132 11.20 -8.16 13.47
CA SER A 132 11.59 -7.37 14.65
C SER A 132 12.54 -8.08 15.61
N ARG A 133 13.20 -9.17 15.19
CA ARG A 133 14.15 -9.92 16.04
C ARG A 133 15.61 -9.92 15.60
N LYS A 134 16.02 -9.15 14.58
CA LYS A 134 17.44 -9.16 14.12
C LYS A 134 18.27 -7.91 14.37
N ALA A 135 17.77 -6.93 15.13
CA ALA A 135 18.54 -5.72 15.47
C ALA A 135 18.65 -5.43 16.97
N GLY A 136 18.24 -6.37 17.84
CA GLY A 136 18.30 -6.22 19.31
C GLY A 136 19.33 -7.11 20.03
N CYS A 137 20.06 -7.96 19.30
CA CYS A 137 21.15 -8.77 19.85
C CYS A 137 22.45 -8.44 19.10
N ASN A 138 23.05 -7.29 19.42
CA ASN A 138 24.51 -7.11 19.40
C ASN A 138 24.86 -5.76 20.05
N SER A 139 24.74 -5.73 21.37
CA SER A 139 25.41 -4.76 22.24
C SER A 139 25.41 -5.35 23.65
N GLY A 140 26.17 -6.43 23.79
CA GLY A 140 26.85 -6.79 25.03
C GLY A 140 28.30 -6.34 24.89
#